data_AF-A0A1I1CQH3-F1
#
_entry.id   AF-A0A1I1CQH3-F1
#
_cell.length_a   1.000
_cell.length_b   1.000
_cell.length_c   1.000
_cell.angle_alpha   90.00
_cell.angle_beta   90.00
_cell.angle_gamma   90.00
#
_symmetry.space_group_name_H-M   'P 1'
#
loop_
_entity.id
_entity.type
_entity.pdbx_description
1 polymer ?
#
loop_
_entity_poly.entity_id
_entity_poly.type
_entity_poly.pdbx_seq_one_letter_code
_entity_poly.pdbx_strand_id
1 'polypeptide(L)'
;MSADWETLEHQRDQALADLADLERQVADNEIPDDVAVQLRRRYEASVASAIEALDEVPEPQAQDTGRTPRRFRARGAAYVVAAVIAVIAAVVVLPQYVASRPEGGFVTGNEAAQLPTAAPSVSPVPAPRDLSTVTDAEMEAVVTDNPSVLGMRLALAGRYLDQGKYDKAAEHYGVALKQDPGNPEVLAGAGWVLFQLGQVDAALRFIDQALTIDPRSPDAQWYKANILLDARKDPATALALLRQLAQRDDLLDDRQAQVRQLITRAEQADGQ
;
A
#
# COMPACT_ATOMS: atom_id res chain seq x y z
N MET A 1 33.13 -15.18 10.71
CA MET A 1 32.11 -15.54 9.71
C MET A 1 30.73 -15.75 10.34
N SER A 2 30.52 -16.55 11.39
CA SER A 2 29.20 -16.59 12.09
C SER A 2 28.98 -15.39 13.04
N ALA A 3 30.02 -14.95 13.75
CA ALA A 3 29.93 -13.84 14.70
C ALA A 3 29.62 -12.48 14.04
N ASP A 4 30.13 -12.26 12.82
CA ASP A 4 29.93 -11.01 12.08
C ASP A 4 28.48 -10.91 11.57
N TRP A 5 27.89 -12.04 11.16
CA TRP A 5 26.49 -12.15 10.74
C TRP A 5 25.51 -11.91 11.90
N GLU A 6 25.70 -12.60 13.03
CA GLU A 6 24.86 -12.44 14.23
C GLU A 6 24.89 -11.00 14.75
N THR A 7 26.05 -10.34 14.65
CA THR A 7 26.20 -8.93 15.05
C THR A 7 25.39 -8.01 14.16
N LEU A 8 25.41 -8.23 12.84
CA LEU A 8 24.65 -7.41 11.89
C LEU A 8 23.13 -7.65 11.98
N GLU A 9 22.69 -8.89 12.23
CA GLU A 9 21.27 -9.19 12.50
C GLU A 9 20.80 -8.50 13.78
N HIS A 10 21.60 -8.56 14.84
CA HIS A 10 21.29 -7.88 16.10
C HIS A 10 21.19 -6.36 15.90
N GLN A 11 22.09 -5.77 15.10
CA GLN A 11 22.04 -4.33 14.78
C GLN A 11 20.79 -3.94 14.00
N ARG A 12 20.37 -4.74 13.02
CA ARG A 12 19.12 -4.54 12.28
C ARG A 12 17.92 -4.59 13.22
N ASP A 13 17.83 -5.64 14.03
CA ASP A 13 16.67 -5.88 14.90
C ASP A 13 16.54 -4.81 15.97
N GLN A 14 17.67 -4.33 16.50
CA GLN A 14 17.71 -3.21 17.43
C GLN A 14 17.24 -1.91 16.77
N ALA A 15 17.71 -1.59 15.56
CA ALA A 15 17.30 -0.36 14.87
C ALA A 15 15.81 -0.36 14.48
N LEU A 16 15.23 -1.53 14.20
CA LEU A 16 13.79 -1.69 13.99
C LEU A 16 12.98 -1.51 15.28
N ALA A 17 13.48 -2.02 16.41
CA ALA A 17 12.86 -1.84 17.71
C ALA A 17 12.87 -0.35 18.14
N ASP A 18 13.99 0.35 17.91
CA ASP A 18 14.14 1.77 18.21
C ASP A 18 13.20 2.63 17.35
N LEU A 19 13.01 2.26 16.08
CA LEU A 19 12.05 2.92 15.20
C LEU A 19 10.60 2.73 15.70
N ALA A 20 10.24 1.50 16.07
CA ALA A 20 8.90 1.21 16.61
C ALA A 20 8.63 1.91 17.95
N ASP A 21 9.65 2.04 18.80
CA ASP A 21 9.55 2.76 20.06
C ASP A 21 9.42 4.28 19.84
N LEU A 22 10.18 4.85 18.90
CA LEU A 22 10.05 6.24 18.50
C LEU A 22 8.62 6.55 18.02
N GLU A 23 8.01 5.69 17.19
CA GLU A 23 6.63 5.87 16.75
C GLU A 23 5.62 5.88 17.89
N ARG A 24 5.84 5.03 18.91
CA ARG A 24 5.01 5.00 20.12
C ARG A 24 5.14 6.30 20.90
N GLN A 25 6.37 6.75 21.16
CA GLN A 25 6.64 7.97 21.90
C GLN A 25 6.11 9.23 21.20
N VAL A 26 6.14 9.26 19.86
CA VAL A 26 5.50 10.31 19.06
C VAL A 26 3.98 10.25 19.20
N ALA A 27 3.38 9.06 19.15
CA ALA A 27 1.93 8.89 19.35
C ALA A 27 1.48 9.32 20.75
N ASP A 28 2.33 9.14 21.76
CA ASP A 28 2.09 9.53 23.15
C ASP A 28 2.47 11.00 23.45
N ASN A 29 2.88 11.77 22.43
CA ASN A 29 3.37 13.15 22.54
C ASN A 29 4.58 13.34 23.49
N GLU A 30 5.38 12.30 23.69
CA GLU A 30 6.57 12.33 24.55
C GLU A 30 7.79 12.94 23.84
N ILE A 31 7.84 12.83 22.51
CA ILE A 31 8.90 13.42 21.68
C ILE A 31 8.31 14.52 20.77
N PRO A 32 8.90 15.73 20.76
CA PRO A 32 8.56 16.78 19.81
C PRO A 32 8.80 16.36 18.34
N ASP A 33 7.86 16.70 17.46
CA ASP A 33 7.85 16.26 16.06
C ASP A 33 9.13 16.58 15.26
N ASP A 34 9.74 17.74 15.51
CA ASP A 34 10.98 18.18 14.85
C ASP A 34 12.18 17.31 15.24
N VAL A 35 12.19 16.82 16.48
CA VAL A 35 13.16 15.87 17.00
C VAL A 35 12.88 14.47 16.46
N ALA A 36 11.62 14.06 16.41
CA ALA A 36 11.21 12.76 15.89
C ALA A 36 11.60 12.56 14.42
N VAL A 37 11.46 13.58 13.57
CA VAL A 37 11.86 13.50 12.15
C VAL A 37 13.36 13.21 11.99
N GLN A 38 14.19 13.84 12.83
CA GLN A 38 15.64 13.62 12.78
C GLN A 38 16.02 12.23 13.28
N LEU A 39 15.39 11.77 14.37
CA LEU A 39 15.60 10.44 14.92
C LEU A 39 15.13 9.34 13.95
N ARG A 40 13.97 9.53 13.32
CA ARG A 40 13.42 8.60 12.34
C ARG A 40 14.38 8.40 11.16
N ARG A 41 14.86 9.49 10.56
CA ARG A 41 15.85 9.40 9.46
C ARG A 41 17.11 8.67 9.87
N ARG A 42 17.58 8.86 11.10
CA ARG A 42 18.76 8.19 11.62
C ARG A 42 18.53 6.69 11.77
N TYR A 43 17.41 6.28 12.36
CA TYR A 43 17.08 4.86 12.54
C TYR A 43 16.81 4.18 11.20
N GLU A 44 16.10 4.83 10.29
CA GLU A 44 15.89 4.32 8.91
C GLU A 44 17.22 4.10 8.18
N ALA A 45 18.16 5.05 8.26
CA ALA A 45 19.49 4.91 7.67
C ALA A 45 20.31 3.78 8.33
N SER A 46 20.16 3.59 9.65
CA SER A 46 20.82 2.51 10.39
C SER A 46 20.28 1.14 9.99
N VAL A 47 18.95 1.01 9.83
CA VAL A 47 18.31 -0.20 9.32
C VAL A 47 18.82 -0.50 7.92
N ALA A 48 18.81 0.48 7.01
CA ALA A 48 19.28 0.31 5.64
C ALA A 48 20.74 -0.15 5.56
N SER A 49 21.63 0.45 6.36
CA SER A 49 23.05 0.10 6.38
C SER A 49 23.32 -1.30 6.94
N ALA A 50 22.61 -1.71 8.00
CA ALA A 50 22.76 -3.06 8.57
C ALA A 50 22.30 -4.14 7.58
N ILE A 51 21.28 -3.84 6.77
CA ILE A 51 20.75 -4.74 5.75
C ILE A 51 21.72 -4.87 4.57
N GLU A 52 22.25 -3.74 4.06
CA GLU A 52 23.23 -3.74 2.98
C GLU A 52 24.48 -4.55 3.37
N ALA A 53 24.95 -4.39 4.61
CA ALA A 53 26.07 -5.17 5.14
C ALA A 53 25.75 -6.67 5.29
N LEU A 54 24.51 -7.05 5.61
CA LEU A 54 24.09 -8.46 5.63
C LEU A 54 24.07 -9.08 4.23
N ASP A 55 23.68 -8.32 3.21
CA ASP A 55 23.65 -8.81 1.83
C ASP A 55 25.06 -9.08 1.26
N GLU A 56 26.08 -8.40 1.79
CA GLU A 56 27.49 -8.60 1.39
C GLU A 56 28.18 -9.80 2.07
N VAL A 57 27.63 -10.32 3.18
CA VAL A 57 28.24 -11.42 3.95
C VAL A 57 27.58 -12.76 3.61
N PRO A 58 28.30 -13.73 3.00
CA PRO A 58 27.72 -15.05 2.69
C PRO A 58 27.38 -15.83 3.97
N GLU A 59 26.13 -16.28 4.12
CA GLU A 59 25.66 -17.10 5.26
C GLU A 59 26.58 -18.33 5.49
N PRO A 60 26.90 -18.69 6.75
CA PRO A 60 27.61 -19.92 7.05
C PRO A 60 26.74 -21.13 6.65
N GLN A 61 27.25 -21.95 5.74
CA GLN A 61 26.55 -23.14 5.24
C GLN A 61 26.24 -24.10 6.39
N ALA A 62 24.95 -24.27 6.69
CA ALA A 62 24.46 -25.31 7.59
C ALA A 62 24.77 -26.69 6.99
N GLN A 63 25.39 -27.55 7.80
CA GLN A 63 25.78 -28.90 7.41
C GLN A 63 24.58 -29.73 6.94
N ASP A 64 24.84 -30.48 5.89
CA ASP A 64 23.99 -31.41 5.15
C ASP A 64 23.18 -32.36 6.04
N THR A 65 21.85 -32.18 6.04
CA THR A 65 20.91 -33.27 6.30
C THR A 65 19.83 -33.28 5.22
N GLY A 66 20.17 -33.74 4.02
CA GLY A 66 19.33 -34.63 3.20
C GLY A 66 17.81 -34.36 3.15
N ARG A 67 17.38 -33.13 2.87
CA ARG A 67 16.02 -32.85 2.35
C ARG A 67 16.10 -31.78 1.27
N THR A 68 15.44 -32.08 0.15
CA THR A 68 15.40 -31.34 -1.11
C THR A 68 15.31 -29.81 -0.96
N PRO A 69 15.98 -29.02 -1.82
CA PRO A 69 16.00 -27.58 -1.67
C PRO A 69 14.68 -27.03 -2.22
N ARG A 70 13.84 -26.52 -1.33
CA ARG A 70 12.78 -25.59 -1.70
C ARG A 70 12.73 -24.54 -0.60
N ARG A 71 13.37 -23.39 -0.83
CA ARG A 71 13.06 -22.05 -0.26
C ARG A 71 14.21 -21.07 -0.53
N PHE A 72 14.22 -20.50 -1.73
CA PHE A 72 14.67 -19.13 -1.93
C PHE A 72 13.39 -18.27 -2.07
N ARG A 73 13.39 -17.03 -1.55
CA ARG A 73 12.32 -16.00 -1.62
C ARG A 73 11.36 -15.84 -0.41
N ALA A 74 11.86 -15.78 0.82
CA ALA A 74 11.06 -15.26 1.95
C ALA A 74 11.66 -14.02 2.64
N ARG A 75 12.88 -13.61 2.29
CA ARG A 75 13.65 -12.62 3.06
C ARG A 75 13.60 -11.18 2.54
N GLY A 76 13.22 -10.93 1.27
CA GLY A 76 13.08 -9.58 0.72
C GLY A 76 11.75 -8.87 1.04
N ALA A 77 10.71 -9.64 1.34
CA ALA A 77 9.35 -9.14 1.54
C ALA A 77 9.18 -8.27 2.80
N ALA A 78 9.84 -8.65 3.91
CA ALA A 78 9.71 -7.92 5.19
C ALA A 78 10.29 -6.50 5.14
N TYR A 79 11.37 -6.29 4.38
CA TYR A 79 12.06 -5.00 4.23
C TYR A 79 11.26 -3.98 3.45
N VAL A 80 10.62 -4.45 2.39
CA VAL A 80 9.72 -3.66 1.56
C VAL A 80 8.50 -3.23 2.36
N VAL A 81 7.92 -4.15 3.14
CA VAL A 81 6.76 -3.85 3.98
C VAL A 81 7.09 -2.78 5.00
N ALA A 82 8.24 -2.85 5.68
CA ALA A 82 8.65 -1.82 6.64
C ALA A 82 8.90 -0.44 5.99
N ALA A 83 9.58 -0.39 4.83
CA ALA A 83 9.83 0.85 4.10
C ALA A 83 8.57 1.45 3.48
N VAL A 84 7.64 0.61 3.01
CA VAL A 84 6.34 1.05 2.50
C VAL A 84 5.46 1.53 3.65
N ILE A 85 5.42 0.83 4.79
CA ILE A 85 4.75 1.30 6.01
C ILE A 85 5.31 2.65 6.44
N ALA A 86 6.63 2.87 6.36
CA ALA A 86 7.26 4.16 6.67
C ALA A 86 6.89 5.27 5.67
N VAL A 87 6.83 4.97 4.37
CA VAL A 87 6.36 5.91 3.33
C VAL A 87 4.89 6.26 3.53
N ILE A 88 4.07 5.24 3.79
CA ILE A 88 2.64 5.37 4.09
C ILE A 88 2.47 6.19 5.38
N ALA A 89 3.23 5.91 6.44
CA ALA A 89 3.23 6.71 7.67
C ALA A 89 3.70 8.15 7.45
N ALA A 90 4.66 8.40 6.57
CA ALA A 90 5.10 9.75 6.20
C ALA A 90 3.98 10.56 5.51
N VAL A 91 3.13 9.90 4.71
CA VAL A 91 1.93 10.51 4.10
C VAL A 91 0.83 10.79 5.12
N VAL A 92 0.78 10.08 6.26
CA VAL A 92 -0.15 10.41 7.37
C VAL A 92 0.25 11.72 8.06
N VAL A 93 1.55 12.00 8.16
CA VAL A 93 2.08 13.16 8.90
C VAL A 93 2.15 14.42 8.02
N LEU A 94 2.44 14.31 6.73
CA LEU A 94 2.63 15.47 5.85
C LEU A 94 1.39 16.41 5.71
N PRO A 95 0.14 15.93 5.58
CA PRO A 95 -1.03 16.80 5.39
C PRO A 95 -1.38 17.66 6.59
N GLN A 96 -0.93 17.30 7.80
CA GLN A 96 -1.12 18.13 9.01
C GLN A 96 -0.27 19.41 8.98
N TYR A 97 0.69 19.50 8.05
CA TYR A 97 1.71 20.55 8.01
C TYR A 97 1.84 21.29 6.66
N VAL A 98 1.06 20.92 5.64
CA VAL A 98 1.01 21.68 4.38
C VAL A 98 -0.07 22.77 4.50
N ALA A 99 0.38 24.00 4.68
CA ALA A 99 -0.46 25.20 4.59
C ALA A 99 -1.29 25.19 3.30
N SER A 100 -2.55 25.60 3.42
CA SER A 100 -3.55 25.72 2.36
C SER A 100 -2.95 26.41 1.12
N ARG A 101 -2.89 25.71 -0.02
CA ARG A 101 -2.64 26.39 -1.30
C ARG A 101 -3.87 27.24 -1.65
N PRO A 102 -3.69 28.49 -2.10
CA PRO A 102 -4.80 29.31 -2.54
C PRO A 102 -5.44 28.72 -3.81
N GLU A 103 -6.76 28.85 -3.91
CA GLU A 103 -7.52 28.52 -5.11
C GLU A 103 -7.12 29.43 -6.28
N GLY A 104 -6.73 28.83 -7.40
CA GLY A 104 -6.52 29.55 -8.65
C GLY A 104 -5.36 29.05 -9.48
N GLY A 105 -5.66 28.29 -10.54
CA GLY A 105 -4.70 27.92 -11.56
C GLY A 105 -5.30 26.98 -12.58
N PHE A 106 -6.08 27.51 -13.52
CA PHE A 106 -6.44 26.78 -14.74
C PHE A 106 -5.17 26.53 -15.57
N VAL A 107 -4.94 25.29 -15.99
CA VAL A 107 -4.08 24.99 -17.14
C VAL A 107 -4.97 24.41 -18.23
N THR A 108 -5.55 25.30 -19.04
CA THR A 108 -6.02 24.94 -20.38
C THR A 108 -4.80 24.90 -21.29
N GLY A 109 -4.14 23.75 -21.38
CA GLY A 109 -3.01 23.52 -22.26
C GLY A 109 -3.43 22.73 -23.49
N ASN A 110 -4.14 23.38 -24.40
CA ASN A 110 -4.39 22.85 -25.74
C ASN A 110 -3.16 23.20 -26.60
N GLU A 111 -2.08 22.42 -26.48
CA GLU A 111 -0.95 22.54 -27.40
C GLU A 111 -1.19 21.63 -28.60
N ALA A 112 -1.79 22.24 -29.63
CA ALA A 112 -1.73 21.75 -30.99
C ALA A 112 -0.26 21.81 -31.45
N ALA A 113 0.48 20.74 -31.20
CA ALA A 113 1.76 20.50 -31.85
C ALA A 113 1.50 20.39 -33.36
N GLN A 114 2.10 21.31 -34.11
CA GLN A 114 2.12 21.28 -35.57
C GLN A 114 2.70 19.94 -36.04
N LEU A 115 1.89 19.13 -36.72
CA LEU A 115 2.29 17.90 -37.39
C LEU A 115 3.34 18.20 -38.46
N PRO A 116 4.52 17.55 -38.44
CA PRO A 116 5.35 17.45 -39.63
C PRO A 116 4.59 16.71 -40.73
N THR A 117 4.47 17.33 -41.90
CA THR A 117 3.78 16.85 -43.12
C THR A 117 4.53 15.73 -43.86
N ALA A 118 4.97 14.71 -43.12
CA ALA A 118 5.42 13.45 -43.69
C ALA A 118 4.86 12.32 -42.82
N ALA A 119 3.82 11.64 -43.31
CA ALA A 119 3.25 10.49 -42.62
C ALA A 119 4.35 9.42 -42.43
N PRO A 120 4.80 9.12 -41.20
CA PRO A 120 5.55 7.90 -40.99
C PRO A 120 4.61 6.74 -41.30
N SER A 121 5.12 5.73 -41.99
CA SER A 121 4.45 4.47 -42.26
C SER A 121 3.74 3.99 -41.00
N VAL A 122 2.41 4.11 -40.96
CA VAL A 122 1.62 3.63 -39.82
C VAL A 122 1.81 2.11 -39.81
N SER A 123 2.62 1.63 -38.87
CA SER A 123 2.68 0.20 -38.57
C SER A 123 1.25 -0.26 -38.32
N PRO A 124 0.83 -1.43 -38.84
CA PRO A 124 -0.54 -1.89 -38.69
C PRO A 124 -0.92 -1.85 -37.22
N VAL A 125 -2.11 -1.29 -36.92
CA VAL A 125 -2.70 -1.35 -35.58
C VAL A 125 -2.63 -2.82 -35.15
N PRO A 126 -1.84 -3.16 -34.12
CA PRO A 126 -1.70 -4.54 -33.70
C PRO A 126 -3.09 -5.07 -33.34
N ALA A 127 -3.36 -6.32 -33.69
CA ALA A 127 -4.65 -6.96 -33.38
C ALA A 127 -4.99 -6.77 -31.88
N PRO A 128 -6.30 -6.64 -31.53
CA PRO A 128 -6.71 -6.50 -30.14
C PRO A 128 -6.05 -7.58 -29.29
N ARG A 129 -5.22 -7.16 -28.34
CA ARG A 129 -4.50 -8.08 -27.48
C ARG A 129 -5.50 -8.67 -26.48
N ASP A 130 -5.49 -9.98 -26.32
CA ASP A 130 -6.32 -10.64 -25.31
C ASP A 130 -5.79 -10.29 -23.91
N LEU A 131 -6.50 -9.42 -23.20
CA LEU A 131 -6.10 -8.93 -21.88
C LEU A 131 -6.12 -10.03 -20.81
N SER A 132 -6.81 -11.15 -21.04
CA SER A 132 -6.80 -12.29 -20.11
C SER A 132 -5.44 -13.01 -20.06
N THR A 133 -4.64 -12.86 -21.13
CA THR A 133 -3.30 -13.47 -21.25
C THR A 133 -2.18 -12.60 -20.69
N VAL A 134 -2.49 -11.35 -20.32
CA VAL A 134 -1.50 -10.41 -19.80
C VAL A 134 -1.00 -10.90 -18.44
N THR A 135 0.32 -11.04 -18.35
CA THR A 135 1.02 -11.53 -17.16
C THR A 135 1.40 -10.40 -16.22
N ASP A 136 1.61 -10.73 -14.94
CA ASP A 136 2.13 -9.78 -13.94
C ASP A 136 3.44 -9.15 -14.44
N ALA A 137 4.34 -9.94 -15.05
CA ALA A 137 5.62 -9.46 -15.57
C ALA A 137 5.48 -8.45 -16.72
N GLU A 138 4.50 -8.61 -17.59
CA GLU A 138 4.21 -7.64 -18.65
C GLU A 138 3.67 -6.33 -18.08
N MET A 139 2.79 -6.39 -17.07
CA MET A 139 2.29 -5.19 -16.39
C MET A 139 3.42 -4.47 -15.63
N GLU A 140 4.31 -5.21 -14.97
CA GLU A 140 5.50 -4.69 -14.29
C GLU A 140 6.42 -3.96 -15.25
N ALA A 141 6.67 -4.53 -16.44
CA ALA A 141 7.46 -3.90 -17.48
C ALA A 141 6.84 -2.56 -17.92
N VAL A 142 5.51 -2.51 -18.15
CA VAL A 142 4.82 -1.28 -18.51
C VAL A 142 4.97 -0.19 -17.45
N VAL A 143 4.79 -0.56 -16.18
CA VAL A 143 4.89 0.37 -15.04
C VAL A 143 6.35 0.81 -14.79
N THR A 144 7.32 -0.05 -15.13
CA THR A 144 8.76 0.28 -15.06
C THR A 144 9.14 1.25 -16.16
N ASP A 145 8.72 0.99 -17.40
CA ASP A 145 9.00 1.84 -18.56
C ASP A 145 8.25 3.17 -18.49
N ASN A 146 7.11 3.21 -17.80
CA ASN A 146 6.27 4.39 -17.66
C ASN A 146 5.93 4.64 -16.18
N PRO A 147 6.86 5.14 -15.35
CA PRO A 147 6.64 5.21 -13.91
C PRO A 147 5.40 5.98 -13.48
N SER A 148 4.98 7.00 -14.24
CA SER A 148 3.82 7.87 -13.99
C SER A 148 2.46 7.28 -14.40
N VAL A 149 2.41 6.06 -14.97
CA VAL A 149 1.16 5.40 -15.39
C VAL A 149 0.36 4.88 -14.18
N LEU A 150 -0.27 5.80 -13.45
CA LEU A 150 -0.96 5.50 -12.19
C LEU A 150 -2.04 4.42 -12.35
N GLY A 151 -2.88 4.51 -13.39
CA GLY A 151 -3.97 3.55 -13.60
C GLY A 151 -3.50 2.10 -13.78
N MET A 152 -2.43 1.86 -14.55
CA MET A 152 -1.87 0.52 -14.70
C MET A 152 -1.15 0.05 -13.43
N ARG A 153 -0.50 0.97 -12.70
CA ARG A 153 0.10 0.66 -11.39
C ARG A 153 -0.97 0.21 -10.38
N LEU A 154 -2.13 0.87 -10.35
CA LEU A 154 -3.25 0.50 -9.49
C LEU A 154 -3.90 -0.82 -9.92
N ALA A 155 -4.07 -1.06 -11.22
CA ALA A 155 -4.53 -2.35 -11.71
C ALA A 155 -3.60 -3.50 -11.31
N LEU A 156 -2.28 -3.29 -11.39
CA LEU A 156 -1.29 -4.27 -10.95
C LEU A 156 -1.32 -4.47 -9.43
N ALA A 157 -1.47 -3.40 -8.65
CA ALA A 157 -1.61 -3.47 -7.20
C ALA A 157 -2.87 -4.25 -6.77
N GLY A 158 -4.01 -3.97 -7.41
CA GLY A 158 -5.27 -4.71 -7.21
C GLY A 158 -5.14 -6.19 -7.58
N ARG A 159 -4.47 -6.50 -8.70
CA ARG A 159 -4.18 -7.88 -9.08
C ARG A 159 -3.31 -8.61 -8.05
N TYR A 160 -2.31 -7.93 -7.46
CA TYR A 160 -1.51 -8.51 -6.39
C TYR A 160 -2.29 -8.70 -5.09
N LEU A 161 -3.24 -7.80 -4.78
CA LEU A 161 -4.19 -7.98 -3.69
C LEU A 161 -5.02 -9.25 -3.88
N ASP A 162 -5.61 -9.45 -5.06
CA ASP A 162 -6.44 -10.63 -5.38
C ASP A 162 -5.64 -11.94 -5.29
N GLN A 163 -4.34 -11.88 -5.55
CA GLN A 163 -3.42 -13.02 -5.44
C GLN A 163 -2.89 -13.24 -4.01
N GLY A 164 -3.25 -12.38 -3.04
CA GLY A 164 -2.72 -12.41 -1.67
C GLY A 164 -1.24 -12.01 -1.56
N LYS A 165 -0.67 -11.40 -2.59
CA LYS A 165 0.73 -10.91 -2.60
C LYS A 165 0.79 -9.50 -2.02
N TYR A 166 0.45 -9.36 -0.74
CA TYR A 166 0.27 -8.07 -0.08
C TYR A 166 1.54 -7.21 -0.08
N ASP A 167 2.72 -7.81 0.03
CA ASP A 167 3.99 -7.08 0.00
C ASP A 167 4.20 -6.33 -1.32
N LYS A 168 3.89 -6.99 -2.45
CA LYS A 168 3.97 -6.39 -3.78
C LYS A 168 2.90 -5.34 -3.99
N ALA A 169 1.67 -5.60 -3.53
CA ALA A 169 0.62 -4.59 -3.56
C ALA A 169 1.06 -3.33 -2.80
N ALA A 170 1.70 -3.50 -1.63
CA ALA A 170 2.24 -2.43 -0.82
C ALA A 170 3.26 -1.59 -1.62
N GLU A 171 4.22 -2.21 -2.33
CA GLU A 171 5.17 -1.49 -3.20
C GLU A 171 4.47 -0.55 -4.17
N HIS A 172 3.49 -1.07 -4.92
CA HIS A 172 2.80 -0.30 -5.94
C HIS A 172 1.92 0.80 -5.33
N TYR A 173 1.21 0.53 -4.24
CA TYR A 173 0.45 1.56 -3.53
C TYR A 173 1.35 2.62 -2.89
N GLY A 174 2.52 2.25 -2.38
CA GLY A 174 3.50 3.19 -1.85
C GLY A 174 4.02 4.16 -2.92
N VAL A 175 4.28 3.67 -4.14
CA VAL A 175 4.64 4.55 -5.27
C VAL A 175 3.44 5.39 -5.71
N ALA A 176 2.24 4.81 -5.79
CA ALA A 176 1.02 5.52 -6.15
C ALA A 176 0.72 6.68 -5.18
N LEU A 177 0.90 6.47 -3.87
CA LEU A 177 0.74 7.52 -2.85
C LEU A 177 1.75 8.64 -2.99
N LYS A 178 2.99 8.36 -3.43
CA LYS A 178 3.97 9.42 -3.71
C LYS A 178 3.58 10.26 -4.93
N GLN A 179 2.88 9.65 -5.90
CA GLN A 179 2.44 10.33 -7.12
C GLN A 179 1.20 11.16 -6.89
N ASP A 180 0.22 10.61 -6.18
CA ASP A 180 -1.04 11.26 -5.89
C ASP A 180 -1.49 10.96 -4.44
N PRO A 181 -0.98 11.72 -3.45
CA PRO A 181 -1.27 11.51 -2.04
C PRO A 181 -2.75 11.74 -1.65
N GLY A 182 -3.50 12.46 -2.49
CA GLY A 182 -4.90 12.83 -2.24
C GLY A 182 -5.91 11.95 -2.95
N ASN A 183 -5.46 10.90 -3.63
CA ASN A 183 -6.37 10.05 -4.39
C ASN A 183 -7.12 9.08 -3.47
N PRO A 184 -8.47 9.14 -3.41
CA PRO A 184 -9.25 8.29 -2.51
C PRO A 184 -9.12 6.80 -2.84
N GLU A 185 -8.94 6.43 -4.11
CA GLU A 185 -8.75 5.03 -4.52
C GLU A 185 -7.40 4.49 -4.02
N VAL A 186 -6.35 5.30 -4.16
CA VAL A 186 -4.99 4.96 -3.69
C VAL A 186 -4.98 4.82 -2.17
N LEU A 187 -5.57 5.78 -1.46
CA LEU A 187 -5.67 5.78 0.00
C LEU A 187 -6.46 4.57 0.52
N ALA A 188 -7.61 4.28 -0.07
CA ALA A 188 -8.43 3.12 0.31
C ALA A 188 -7.72 1.79 0.05
N GLY A 189 -7.10 1.63 -1.12
CA GLY A 189 -6.34 0.44 -1.47
C GLY A 189 -5.10 0.23 -0.60
N ALA A 190 -4.35 1.30 -0.30
CA ALA A 190 -3.24 1.25 0.64
C ALA A 190 -3.71 0.86 2.06
N GLY A 191 -4.82 1.45 2.52
CA GLY A 191 -5.42 1.10 3.80
C GLY A 191 -5.82 -0.39 3.86
N TRP A 192 -6.40 -0.92 2.78
CA TRP A 192 -6.74 -2.34 2.70
C TRP A 192 -5.50 -3.25 2.77
N VAL A 193 -4.42 -2.90 2.04
CA VAL A 193 -3.15 -3.63 2.12
C VAL A 193 -2.58 -3.61 3.55
N LEU A 194 -2.58 -2.46 4.21
CA LEU A 194 -2.12 -2.34 5.60
C LEU A 194 -2.91 -3.26 6.54
N PHE A 195 -4.23 -3.35 6.36
CA PHE A 195 -5.05 -4.26 7.14
C PHE A 195 -4.64 -5.73 6.92
N GLN A 196 -4.41 -6.13 5.67
CA GLN A 196 -3.93 -7.49 5.35
C GLN A 196 -2.55 -7.77 5.93
N LEU A 197 -1.72 -6.73 6.12
CA LEU A 197 -0.43 -6.80 6.80
C LEU A 197 -0.52 -6.66 8.33
N GLY A 198 -1.73 -6.62 8.90
CA GLY A 198 -1.96 -6.55 10.35
C GLY A 198 -1.91 -5.14 10.97
N GLN A 199 -1.71 -4.10 10.16
CA GLN A 199 -1.60 -2.71 10.60
C GLN A 199 -2.98 -2.03 10.69
N VAL A 200 -3.82 -2.50 11.62
CA VAL A 200 -5.25 -2.12 11.66
C VAL A 200 -5.48 -0.61 11.87
N ASP A 201 -4.76 0.02 12.80
CA ASP A 201 -4.93 1.46 13.08
C ASP A 201 -4.49 2.34 11.90
N ALA A 202 -3.39 1.96 11.24
CA ALA A 202 -2.95 2.66 10.04
C ALA A 202 -3.97 2.47 8.90
N ALA A 203 -4.48 1.26 8.72
CA ALA A 203 -5.50 0.96 7.71
C ALA A 203 -6.74 1.84 7.85
N LEU A 204 -7.31 1.94 9.06
CA LEU A 204 -8.48 2.76 9.32
C LEU A 204 -8.21 4.25 9.07
N ARG A 205 -7.04 4.78 9.45
CA ARG A 205 -6.67 6.18 9.17
C ARG A 205 -6.67 6.47 7.66
N PHE A 206 -6.07 5.61 6.85
CA PHE A 206 -6.04 5.76 5.40
C PHE A 206 -7.42 5.70 4.76
N ILE A 207 -8.24 4.75 5.23
CA ILE A 207 -9.61 4.59 4.73
C ILE A 207 -10.50 5.78 5.16
N ASP A 208 -10.30 6.31 6.35
CA ASP A 208 -11.02 7.50 6.83
C ASP A 208 -10.60 8.77 6.06
N GLN A 209 -9.33 8.90 5.69
CA GLN A 209 -8.87 9.93 4.78
C GLN A 209 -9.52 9.78 3.40
N ALA A 210 -9.55 8.57 2.85
CA ALA A 210 -10.24 8.30 1.58
C ALA A 210 -11.72 8.69 1.64
N LEU A 211 -12.42 8.35 2.72
CA LEU A 211 -13.83 8.68 2.94
C LEU A 211 -14.07 10.17 3.26
N THR A 212 -13.05 10.89 3.71
CA THR A 212 -13.13 12.36 3.87
C THR A 212 -13.13 13.03 2.50
N ILE A 213 -12.37 12.50 1.55
CA ILE A 213 -12.23 13.03 0.18
C ILE A 213 -13.40 12.58 -0.70
N ASP A 214 -13.71 11.29 -0.68
CA ASP A 214 -14.90 10.71 -1.33
C ASP A 214 -15.74 9.92 -0.30
N PRO A 215 -16.69 10.59 0.36
CA PRO A 215 -17.61 9.96 1.31
C PRO A 215 -18.48 8.86 0.71
N ARG A 216 -18.57 8.81 -0.62
CA ARG A 216 -19.39 7.87 -1.38
C ARG A 216 -18.57 6.79 -2.05
N SER A 217 -17.27 6.66 -1.77
CA SER A 217 -16.44 5.59 -2.33
C SER A 217 -16.96 4.21 -1.88
N PRO A 218 -17.48 3.36 -2.79
CA PRO A 218 -17.98 2.04 -2.43
C PRO A 218 -16.91 1.15 -1.80
N ASP A 219 -15.70 1.20 -2.36
CA ASP A 219 -14.58 0.37 -1.91
C ASP A 219 -14.10 0.80 -0.54
N ALA A 220 -13.94 2.11 -0.28
CA ALA A 220 -13.52 2.60 1.03
C ALA A 220 -14.56 2.26 2.13
N GLN A 221 -15.85 2.40 1.84
CA GLN A 221 -16.92 2.01 2.79
C GLN A 221 -16.91 0.50 3.04
N TRP A 222 -16.72 -0.30 1.99
CA TRP A 222 -16.65 -1.76 2.08
C TRP A 222 -15.42 -2.22 2.88
N TYR A 223 -14.23 -1.65 2.63
CA TYR A 223 -13.01 -1.94 3.38
C TYR A 223 -13.17 -1.57 4.86
N LYS A 224 -13.71 -0.37 5.16
CA LYS A 224 -13.95 0.05 6.54
C LYS A 224 -14.87 -0.93 7.28
N ALA A 225 -15.97 -1.33 6.65
CA ALA A 225 -16.93 -2.26 7.24
C ALA A 225 -16.28 -3.64 7.55
N ASN A 226 -15.45 -4.17 6.65
CA ASN A 226 -14.71 -5.41 6.90
C ASN A 226 -13.78 -5.27 8.12
N ILE A 227 -13.00 -4.19 8.17
CA ILE A 227 -12.03 -3.97 9.26
C ILE A 227 -12.75 -3.82 10.61
N LEU A 228 -13.89 -3.12 10.63
CA LEU A 228 -14.70 -2.96 11.84
C LEU A 228 -15.20 -4.30 12.38
N LEU A 229 -15.65 -5.20 11.51
CA LEU A 229 -16.08 -6.55 11.90
C LEU A 229 -14.92 -7.45 12.33
N ASP A 230 -13.83 -7.42 11.58
CA ASP A 230 -12.74 -8.39 11.75
C ASP A 230 -11.80 -8.02 12.89
N ALA A 231 -11.41 -6.75 12.99
CA ALA A 231 -10.39 -6.32 13.93
C ALA A 231 -10.92 -5.48 15.09
N ARG A 232 -11.97 -4.68 14.89
CA ARG A 232 -12.53 -3.84 15.97
C ARG A 232 -13.68 -4.48 16.71
N LYS A 233 -14.29 -5.55 16.16
CA LYS A 233 -15.47 -6.20 16.73
C LYS A 233 -16.61 -5.20 16.98
N ASP A 234 -16.77 -4.27 16.03
CA ASP A 234 -17.81 -3.24 16.05
C ASP A 234 -18.82 -3.49 14.91
N PRO A 235 -19.75 -4.46 15.09
CA PRO A 235 -20.74 -4.79 14.08
C PRO A 235 -21.79 -3.70 13.89
N ALA A 236 -22.12 -2.93 14.93
CA ALA A 236 -23.10 -1.86 14.85
C ALA A 236 -22.68 -0.76 13.87
N THR A 237 -21.43 -0.28 13.97
CA THR A 237 -20.90 0.75 13.06
C THR A 237 -20.73 0.19 11.64
N ALA A 238 -20.28 -1.07 11.52
CA ALA A 238 -20.17 -1.73 10.22
C ALA A 238 -21.54 -1.84 9.53
N LEU A 239 -22.61 -2.19 10.26
CA LEU A 239 -23.97 -2.30 9.72
C LEU A 239 -24.49 -0.99 9.17
N ALA A 240 -24.24 0.13 9.87
CA ALA A 240 -24.66 1.45 9.39
C ALA A 240 -24.05 1.76 8.02
N LEU A 241 -22.73 1.53 7.85
CA LEU A 241 -22.03 1.73 6.60
C LEU A 241 -22.55 0.79 5.50
N LEU A 242 -22.69 -0.51 5.81
CA LEU A 242 -23.14 -1.50 4.83
C LEU A 242 -24.57 -1.28 4.36
N ARG A 243 -25.47 -0.82 5.24
CA ARG A 243 -26.86 -0.49 4.86
C ARG A 243 -26.91 0.72 3.94
N GLN A 244 -26.07 1.72 4.17
CA GLN A 244 -25.93 2.84 3.24
C GLN A 244 -25.42 2.36 1.87
N LEU A 245 -24.40 1.49 1.88
CA LEU A 245 -23.81 0.94 0.66
C LEU A 245 -24.82 0.10 -0.12
N ALA A 246 -25.66 -0.69 0.56
CA ALA A 246 -26.69 -1.54 -0.05
C ALA A 246 -27.83 -0.78 -0.74
N GLN A 247 -28.03 0.51 -0.41
CA GLN A 247 -29.05 1.36 -1.06
C GLN A 247 -28.59 1.92 -2.41
N ARG A 248 -27.38 1.61 -2.85
CA ARG A 248 -26.82 2.11 -4.10
C ARG A 248 -27.19 1.20 -5.27
N ASP A 249 -27.78 1.80 -6.29
CA ASP A 249 -28.16 1.10 -7.52
C ASP A 249 -27.00 0.95 -8.52
N ASP A 250 -25.89 1.67 -8.30
CA ASP A 250 -24.73 1.74 -9.21
C ASP A 250 -23.58 0.76 -8.84
N LEU A 251 -23.79 -0.10 -7.84
CA LEU A 251 -22.81 -1.11 -7.46
C LEU A 251 -22.78 -2.27 -8.46
N LEU A 252 -21.57 -2.74 -8.76
CA LEU A 252 -21.35 -4.00 -9.47
C LEU A 252 -22.02 -5.16 -8.74
N ASP A 253 -22.56 -6.14 -9.47
CA ASP A 253 -23.30 -7.29 -8.92
C ASP A 253 -22.48 -8.05 -7.86
N ASP A 254 -21.18 -8.26 -8.13
CA ASP A 254 -20.27 -8.92 -7.20
C ASP A 254 -20.12 -8.13 -5.89
N ARG A 255 -19.99 -6.80 -5.98
CA ARG A 255 -19.90 -5.92 -4.81
C ARG A 255 -21.21 -5.94 -4.03
N GLN A 256 -22.36 -5.91 -4.70
CA GLN A 256 -23.65 -6.04 -4.03
C GLN A 256 -23.78 -7.38 -3.29
N ALA A 257 -23.35 -8.48 -3.89
CA ALA A 257 -23.37 -9.80 -3.25
C ALA A 257 -22.48 -9.82 -1.99
N GLN A 258 -21.27 -9.26 -2.07
CA GLN A 258 -20.37 -9.13 -0.92
C GLN A 258 -20.97 -8.27 0.19
N VAL A 259 -21.61 -7.14 -0.14
CA VAL A 259 -22.27 -6.27 0.85
C VAL A 259 -23.39 -7.02 1.57
N ARG A 260 -24.24 -7.75 0.84
CA ARG A 260 -25.30 -8.57 1.45
C ARG A 260 -24.74 -9.61 2.41
N GLN A 261 -23.68 -10.31 2.01
CA GLN A 261 -23.00 -11.29 2.86
C GLN A 261 -22.43 -10.64 4.13
N LEU A 262 -21.80 -9.48 4.01
CA LEU A 262 -21.26 -8.74 5.16
C LEU A 262 -22.36 -8.27 6.12
N ILE A 263 -23.50 -7.82 5.61
CA ILE A 263 -24.65 -7.44 6.45
C ILE A 263 -25.10 -8.63 7.29
N THR A 264 -25.33 -9.79 6.68
CA THR A 264 -25.74 -11.00 7.41
C THR A 264 -24.72 -11.37 8.49
N ARG A 265 -23.43 -11.29 8.17
CA ARG A 265 -22.35 -11.57 9.13
C ARG A 265 -22.36 -10.58 10.31
N ALA A 266 -22.59 -9.31 10.03
CA ALA A 266 -22.62 -8.27 11.05
C ALA A 266 -23.85 -8.38 11.96
N GLU A 267 -25.04 -8.69 11.41
CA GLU A 267 -26.26 -8.93 12.19
C GLU A 267 -26.12 -10.13 13.13
N GLN A 268 -25.45 -11.19 12.68
CA GLN A 268 -25.13 -12.35 13.53
C GLN A 268 -24.18 -12.00 14.68
N ALA A 269 -23.23 -11.09 14.44
CA ALA A 269 -22.27 -10.66 15.44
C ALA A 269 -22.84 -9.64 16.44
N ASP A 270 -23.82 -8.82 16.04
CA ASP A 270 -24.49 -7.83 16.89
C ASP A 270 -25.53 -8.47 17.85
N GLY A 271 -26.12 -9.60 17.43
CA GLY A 271 -27.10 -10.33 18.24
C GLY A 271 -26.51 -11.32 19.26
N GLN A 272 -25.18 -11.40 19.40
CA GLN A 272 -24.46 -12.26 20.36
C GLN A 272 -23.92 -11.44 21.54
#